data_AF-A0A9W6CQV7-F1
#
_entry.id   AF-A0A9W6CQV7-F1
#
_cell.length_a   1.000
_cell.length_b   1.000
_cell.length_c   1.000
_cell.angle_alpha   90.00
_cell.angle_beta   90.00
_cell.angle_gamma   90.00
#
_symmetry.space_group_name_H-M   'P 1'
#
loop_
_entity.id
_entity.type
_entity.pdbx_description
1 polymer ?
#
loop_
_entity_poly.entity_id
_entity_poly.type
_entity_poly.pdbx_seq_one_letter_code
_entity_poly.pdbx_strand_id
1 'polypeptide(L)'
;MIRSKAALRPLTLALTFAAGLATAGLVQSAFADQPNMQRALEALRTARAFLQQAEPNKGGHRERAIDFVDRAIGETEAGIQFAR
;
A
#
# COMPACT_ATOMS: atom_id res chain seq x y z
N MET A 1 55.54 -34.71 42.20
CA MET A 1 56.01 -33.84 41.10
C MET A 1 54.79 -33.34 40.35
N ILE A 2 54.59 -32.02 40.34
CA ILE A 2 53.49 -31.29 39.69
C ILE A 2 53.85 -31.04 38.22
N ARG A 3 52.96 -31.33 37.26
CA ARG A 3 52.86 -30.59 35.98
C ARG A 3 51.43 -30.59 35.42
N SER A 4 50.83 -29.41 35.45
CA SER A 4 49.54 -29.03 34.88
C SER A 4 49.52 -29.04 33.34
N LYS A 5 48.38 -29.38 32.74
CA LYS A 5 47.94 -28.95 31.40
C LYS A 5 46.41 -28.78 31.46
N ALA A 6 45.92 -27.57 31.75
CA ALA A 6 45.56 -26.52 30.78
C ALA A 6 44.21 -26.78 30.08
N ALA A 7 43.19 -26.12 30.65
CA ALA A 7 42.08 -25.40 30.03
C ALA A 7 41.27 -26.04 28.86
N LEU A 8 40.07 -26.48 29.23
CA LEU A 8 38.76 -26.06 28.70
C LEU A 8 38.78 -25.27 27.37
N ARG A 9 38.22 -25.88 26.32
CA ARG A 9 37.57 -25.15 25.22
C ARG A 9 36.32 -25.88 24.72
N PRO A 10 35.15 -25.74 25.37
CA PRO A 10 33.88 -25.98 24.70
C PRO A 10 33.54 -24.73 23.87
N LEU A 11 34.39 -24.41 22.88
CA LEU A 11 34.23 -23.26 21.99
C LEU A 11 33.81 -23.75 20.60
N THR A 12 32.75 -24.55 20.54
CA THR A 12 32.13 -24.99 19.28
C THR A 12 30.61 -24.95 19.33
N LEU A 13 30.00 -24.32 20.36
CA LEU A 13 28.54 -24.34 20.54
C LEU A 13 27.88 -22.97 20.73
N ALA A 14 28.53 -21.88 20.31
CA ALA A 14 28.01 -20.51 20.50
C ALA A 14 27.94 -19.67 19.21
N LEU A 15 27.98 -20.30 18.02
CA LEU A 15 27.95 -19.56 16.75
C LEU A 15 26.94 -20.10 15.73
N THR A 16 25.83 -20.66 16.21
CA THR A 16 24.69 -21.07 15.36
C THR A 16 23.34 -20.55 15.90
N PHE A 17 23.35 -19.48 16.68
CA PHE A 17 22.12 -18.80 17.13
C PHE A 17 21.98 -17.36 16.62
N ALA A 18 22.98 -16.85 15.89
CA ALA A 18 23.00 -15.47 15.38
C ALA A 18 22.52 -15.34 13.91
N ALA A 19 21.86 -16.35 13.35
CA ALA A 19 21.42 -16.34 11.95
C ALA A 19 19.90 -16.16 11.75
N GLY A 20 19.12 -16.07 12.83
CA GLY A 20 17.65 -16.15 12.78
C GLY A 20 16.87 -14.83 12.86
N LEU A 21 17.52 -13.67 13.05
CA LEU A 21 16.83 -12.44 13.49
C LEU A 21 16.81 -11.28 12.47
N ALA A 22 17.25 -11.48 11.23
CA ALA A 22 17.42 -10.38 10.28
C ALA A 22 16.35 -10.27 9.16
N THR A 23 15.31 -11.12 9.14
CA THR A 23 14.30 -11.08 8.05
C THR A 23 12.99 -10.40 8.42
N ALA A 24 12.80 -9.93 9.66
CA ALA A 24 11.54 -9.32 10.11
C ALA A 24 11.32 -7.86 9.63
N GLY A 25 12.30 -7.24 8.97
CA GLY A 25 12.29 -5.79 8.67
C GLY A 25 11.74 -5.38 7.30
N LEU A 26 11.30 -6.30 6.43
CA LEU A 26 10.96 -5.95 5.04
C LEU A 26 9.47 -5.86 4.72
N VAL A 27 8.58 -6.03 5.69
CA VAL A 27 7.17 -5.67 5.50
C VAL A 27 7.04 -4.17 5.81
N GLN A 28 7.67 -3.34 4.97
CA GLN A 28 7.36 -1.93 4.91
C GLN A 28 5.90 -1.89 4.46
N SER A 29 5.01 -1.67 5.42
CA SER A 29 3.58 -1.54 5.22
C SER A 29 3.30 -0.69 3.98
N ALA A 30 2.84 -1.31 2.89
CA ALA A 30 2.31 -0.63 1.70
C ALA A 30 0.97 0.08 2.01
N PHE A 31 0.76 0.46 3.27
CA PHE A 31 -0.48 0.94 3.88
C PHE A 31 -0.54 2.47 4.00
N ALA A 32 0.30 3.25 3.31
CA ALA A 32 0.32 4.69 3.58
C ALA A 32 0.46 5.62 2.36
N ASP A 33 0.70 5.09 1.15
CA ASP A 33 0.74 5.95 -0.04
C ASP A 33 0.08 5.22 -1.21
N GLN A 34 -1.13 5.65 -1.56
CA GLN A 34 -1.94 5.07 -2.65
C GLN A 34 -1.97 6.00 -3.87
N PRO A 35 -0.87 6.66 -4.29
CA PRO A 35 -0.91 7.89 -5.12
C PRO A 35 -1.73 7.77 -6.40
N ASN A 36 -1.82 6.57 -6.99
CA ASN A 36 -2.67 6.33 -8.16
C ASN A 36 -4.17 6.44 -7.85
N MET A 37 -4.63 5.97 -6.69
CA MET A 37 -6.02 6.10 -6.26
C MET A 37 -6.39 7.56 -5.99
N GLN A 38 -5.52 8.33 -5.31
CA GLN A 38 -5.75 9.77 -5.12
C GLN A 38 -5.81 10.50 -6.47
N ARG A 39 -4.86 10.21 -7.39
CA ARG A 39 -4.87 10.79 -8.73
C ARG A 39 -6.10 10.40 -9.54
N ALA A 40 -6.56 9.15 -9.42
CA ALA A 40 -7.79 8.70 -10.06
C ALA A 40 -9.01 9.46 -9.52
N LEU A 41 -9.10 9.65 -8.20
CA LEU A 41 -10.16 10.42 -7.57
C LEU A 41 -10.20 11.88 -8.06
N GLU A 42 -9.04 12.53 -8.15
CA GLU A 42 -8.93 13.89 -8.70
C GLU A 42 -9.34 13.97 -10.18
N ALA A 43 -8.92 13.00 -11.00
CA ALA A 43 -9.27 12.92 -12.40
C ALA A 43 -10.79 12.71 -12.59
N LEU A 44 -11.41 11.86 -11.78
CA LEU A 44 -12.86 11.62 -11.80
C LEU A 44 -13.64 12.88 -11.40
N ARG A 45 -13.23 13.59 -10.35
CA ARG A 45 -13.85 14.86 -9.94
C ARG A 45 -13.75 15.93 -11.03
N THR A 46 -12.60 16.01 -11.70
CA THR A 46 -12.40 16.89 -12.86
C THR A 46 -13.32 16.51 -14.01
N ALA A 47 -13.39 15.22 -14.37
CA ALA A 47 -14.27 14.72 -15.42
C ALA A 47 -15.75 15.04 -15.13
N ARG A 48 -16.18 14.87 -13.87
CA ARG A 48 -17.52 15.25 -13.43
C ARG A 48 -17.80 16.73 -13.66
N ALA A 49 -16.88 17.62 -13.30
CA ALA A 49 -17.04 19.06 -13.49
C ALA A 49 -17.22 19.41 -14.98
N PHE A 50 -16.44 18.79 -15.87
CA PHE A 50 -16.62 18.98 -17.32
C PHE A 50 -17.97 18.47 -17.83
N LEU A 51 -18.45 17.33 -17.34
CA LEU A 51 -19.78 16.80 -17.70
C LEU A 51 -20.92 17.71 -17.21
N GLN A 52 -20.77 18.37 -16.07
CA GLN A 52 -21.74 19.34 -15.57
C GLN A 52 -21.81 20.60 -16.44
N GLN A 53 -20.68 21.03 -17.01
CA GLN A 53 -20.60 22.19 -17.89
C GLN A 53 -21.00 21.87 -19.34
N ALA A 54 -21.04 20.60 -19.72
CA ALA A 54 -21.45 20.19 -21.06
C ALA A 54 -22.91 20.54 -21.34
N GLU A 55 -23.18 20.98 -22.57
CA GLU A 55 -24.52 21.33 -23.04
C GLU A 55 -25.53 20.19 -22.74
N PRO A 56 -26.72 20.50 -22.18
CA PRO A 56 -27.73 19.50 -21.85
C PRO A 56 -28.20 18.64 -23.03
N ASN A 57 -28.84 17.52 -22.71
CA ASN A 57 -29.56 16.66 -23.66
C ASN A 57 -28.73 16.19 -24.88
N LYS A 58 -27.55 15.62 -24.60
CA LYS A 58 -26.81 14.78 -25.57
C LYS A 58 -27.45 13.40 -25.67
N GLY A 59 -28.76 13.31 -25.93
CA GLY A 59 -29.50 12.03 -25.91
C GLY A 59 -29.49 11.32 -24.54
N GLY A 60 -29.42 12.10 -23.45
CA GLY A 60 -29.27 11.60 -22.08
C GLY A 60 -27.88 11.05 -21.73
N HIS A 61 -26.91 11.09 -22.64
CA HIS A 61 -25.57 10.54 -22.40
C HIS A 61 -24.80 11.32 -21.34
N ARG A 62 -25.00 12.64 -21.25
CA ARG A 62 -24.35 13.50 -20.25
C ARG A 62 -24.76 13.08 -18.83
N GLU A 63 -26.06 12.91 -18.61
CA GLU A 63 -26.64 12.51 -17.33
C GLU A 63 -26.19 11.10 -16.93
N ARG A 64 -26.20 10.15 -17.88
CA ARG A 64 -25.67 8.80 -17.65
C ARG A 64 -24.17 8.80 -17.34
N ALA A 65 -23.38 9.61 -18.03
CA ALA A 65 -21.95 9.72 -17.78
C ALA A 65 -21.67 10.28 -16.37
N ILE A 66 -22.44 11.29 -15.92
CA ILE A 66 -22.34 11.80 -14.55
C ILE A 66 -22.63 10.69 -13.54
N ASP A 67 -23.69 9.91 -13.72
CA ASP A 67 -24.02 8.78 -12.83
C ASP A 67 -22.89 7.73 -12.78
N PHE A 68 -22.30 7.37 -13.92
CA PHE A 68 -21.15 6.46 -13.93
C PHE A 68 -19.93 7.02 -13.22
N VAL A 69 -19.64 8.31 -13.42
CA VAL A 69 -18.51 8.99 -12.74
C VAL A 69 -18.75 9.08 -11.24
N ASP A 70 -19.97 9.37 -10.80
CA ASP A 70 -20.32 9.44 -9.37
C ASP A 70 -20.14 8.10 -8.67
N ARG A 71 -20.54 6.99 -9.32
CA ARG A 71 -20.28 5.63 -8.81
C ARG A 71 -18.78 5.32 -8.73
N ALA A 72 -18.02 5.67 -9.77
CA ALA A 72 -16.57 5.46 -9.78
C ALA A 72 -15.85 6.27 -8.68
N ILE A 73 -16.31 7.50 -8.39
CA ILE A 73 -15.82 8.30 -7.26
C ILE A 73 -16.05 7.55 -5.94
N GLY A 74 -17.27 7.06 -5.72
CA GLY A 74 -17.61 6.31 -4.49
C GLY A 74 -16.74 5.07 -4.28
N GLU A 75 -16.54 4.26 -5.33
CA GLU A 75 -15.67 3.08 -5.25
C GLU A 75 -14.20 3.44 -5.03
N THR A 76 -13.72 4.52 -5.65
CA THR A 76 -12.34 4.99 -5.45
C THR A 76 -12.12 5.48 -4.02
N GLU A 77 -13.07 6.22 -3.45
CA GLU A 77 -13.03 6.67 -2.05
C GLU A 77 -13.09 5.48 -1.10
N ALA A 78 -13.95 4.49 -1.36
CA ALA A 78 -14.01 3.25 -0.58
C ALA A 78 -12.68 2.48 -0.63
N GLY A 79 -12.07 2.34 -1.82
CA GLY A 79 -10.76 1.69 -1.97
C GLY A 79 -9.63 2.43 -1.23
N ILE A 80 -9.63 3.76 -1.26
CA ILE A 80 -8.68 4.57 -0.48
C ILE A 80 -8.90 4.33 1.03
N GLN A 81 -10.15 4.30 1.48
CA GLN A 81 -10.46 4.08 2.90
C GLN A 81 -10.14 2.66 3.38
N PHE A 82 -10.36 1.64 2.55
CA PHE A 82 -10.02 0.26 2.87
C PHE A 82 -8.52 0.06 3.11
N ALA A 83 -7.67 0.82 2.41
CA ALA A 83 -6.22 0.73 2.51
C ALA A 83 -5.60 1.62 3.60
N ARG A 84 -6.39 2.41 4.33
CA ARG A 84 -5.96 3.22 5.48
C ARG A 84 -5.99 2.41 6.77
#